data_AF-A0A970XHS9-F1
#
_entry.id   AF-A0A970XHS9-F1
#
_cell.length_a   1.000
_cell.length_b   1.000
_cell.length_c   1.000
_cell.angle_alpha   90.00
_cell.angle_beta   90.00
_cell.angle_gamma   90.00
#
_symmetry.space_group_name_H-M   'P 1'
#
loop_
_entity.id
_entity.type
_entity.pdbx_description
1 polymer ?
#
loop_
_entity_poly.entity_id
_entity_poly.type
_entity_poly.pdbx_seq_one_letter_code
_entity_poly.pdbx_strand_id
1 'polypeptide(L)'
;MTWRITEAQVGRVQELARSSCSNCLDGNCLLLDDGEPQTCVQLICTQAIYCRYFQAAVLPADKTLYREITDQNANGHCNKPGPTF
;
A
#
# COMPACT_ATOMS: atom_id res chain seq x y z
N MET A 1 -8.55 -7.52 -0.74
CA MET A 1 -8.42 -6.50 -1.80
C MET A 1 -6.98 -6.03 -1.79
N THR A 2 -6.21 -6.20 -2.85
CA THR A 2 -4.80 -5.80 -2.90
C THR A 2 -4.68 -4.59 -3.80
N TRP A 3 -4.28 -3.44 -3.24
CA TRP A 3 -4.15 -2.20 -4.00
C TRP A 3 -2.80 -2.17 -4.71
N ARG A 4 -2.81 -2.19 -6.05
CA ARG A 4 -1.58 -2.02 -6.86
C ARG A 4 -1.12 -0.57 -6.83
N ILE A 5 0.18 -0.36 -6.72
CA ILE A 5 0.80 0.96 -6.73
C ILE A 5 1.80 1.06 -7.89
N THR A 6 2.00 2.25 -8.42
CA THR A 6 2.99 2.52 -9.47
C THR A 6 4.34 2.91 -8.86
N GLU A 7 5.40 2.86 -9.66
CA GLU A 7 6.74 3.33 -9.24
C GLU A 7 6.73 4.77 -8.72
N ALA A 8 5.90 5.64 -9.31
CA ALA A 8 5.73 7.02 -8.85
C ALA A 8 5.08 7.12 -7.46
N GLN A 9 4.26 6.14 -7.07
CA GLN A 9 3.58 6.10 -5.78
C GLN A 9 4.41 5.43 -4.68
N VAL A 10 5.42 4.62 -5.03
CA VAL A 10 6.24 3.85 -4.06
C VAL A 10 6.85 4.75 -3.01
N GLY A 11 7.53 5.83 -3.42
CA GLY A 11 8.21 6.73 -2.48
C GLY A 11 7.25 7.32 -1.45
N ARG A 12 6.08 7.79 -1.91
CA ARG A 12 5.05 8.37 -1.04
C ARG A 12 4.40 7.34 -0.13
N VAL A 13 4.14 6.13 -0.63
CA VAL A 13 3.62 5.01 0.18
C VAL A 13 4.62 4.62 1.27
N GLN A 14 5.91 4.53 0.94
CA GLN A 14 6.96 4.18 1.90
C GLN A 14 7.16 5.28 2.95
N GLU A 15 7.16 6.55 2.54
CA GLU A 15 7.23 7.69 3.47
C GLU A 15 6.04 7.69 4.43
N LEU A 16 4.82 7.51 3.91
CA LEU A 16 3.62 7.44 4.72
C LEU A 16 3.63 6.22 5.65
N ALA A 17 4.20 5.10 5.21
CA ALA A 17 4.35 3.92 6.05
C ALA A 17 5.33 4.19 7.22
N ARG A 18 6.43 4.92 6.99
CA ARG A 18 7.37 5.28 8.06
C ARG A 18 6.79 6.28 9.05
N SER A 19 6.03 7.27 8.57
CA SER A 19 5.54 8.37 9.41
C SER A 19 4.22 8.08 10.12
N SER A 20 3.36 7.27 9.51
CA SER A 20 1.95 7.17 9.91
C SER A 20 1.48 5.74 10.18
N CYS A 21 2.24 4.70 9.81
CA CYS A 21 1.92 3.34 10.21
C CYS A 21 2.31 3.12 11.66
N SER A 22 1.32 3.01 12.56
CA SER A 22 1.56 2.73 13.98
C SER A 22 2.29 1.40 14.23
N ASN A 23 2.27 0.50 13.25
CA ASN A 23 3.00 -0.76 13.33
C ASN A 23 4.44 -0.63 12.85
N CYS A 24 4.84 0.48 12.23
CA CYS A 24 6.18 0.72 11.71
C CYS A 24 6.97 1.61 12.67
N LEU A 25 7.85 1.02 13.48
CA LEU A 25 8.77 1.75 14.35
C LEU A 25 10.20 1.61 13.82
N ASP A 26 10.85 2.73 13.52
CA ASP A 26 12.21 2.77 12.95
C ASP A 26 12.37 1.91 11.66
N GLY A 27 11.29 1.75 10.89
CA GLY A 27 11.27 0.91 9.69
C GLY A 27 10.91 -0.56 9.95
N ASN A 28 10.75 -0.99 11.20
CA ASN A 28 10.41 -2.35 11.59
C ASN A 28 8.93 -2.50 11.96
N CYS A 29 8.34 -3.63 11.62
CA CYS A 29 6.95 -3.98 11.93
C CYS A 29 6.83 -4.65 13.29
N LEU A 30 6.26 -3.95 14.27
CA LEU A 30 6.04 -4.45 15.63
C LEU A 30 5.16 -5.71 15.69
N LEU A 31 4.28 -5.90 14.71
CA LEU A 31 3.36 -7.03 14.63
C LEU A 31 3.93 -8.28 13.96
N LEU A 32 5.06 -8.15 13.28
CA LEU A 32 5.77 -9.26 12.65
C LEU A 32 7.04 -9.64 13.42
N ASP A 33 7.29 -8.96 14.54
CA ASP A 33 8.43 -9.22 15.39
C ASP A 33 8.18 -10.52 16.20
N ASP A 34 8.77 -11.63 15.78
CA ASP A 34 8.80 -12.90 16.51
C ASP A 34 10.04 -12.98 17.44
N GLY A 35 10.55 -11.83 17.90
CA GLY A 35 11.79 -11.71 18.69
C GLY A 35 13.01 -11.25 17.90
N GLU A 36 12.87 -10.98 16.60
CA GLU A 36 13.87 -10.38 15.72
C GLU A 36 13.22 -9.26 14.88
N PRO A 37 13.86 -8.08 14.74
CA PRO A 37 13.28 -6.94 14.04
C PRO A 37 12.99 -7.28 12.57
N GLN A 38 11.72 -7.27 12.20
CA GLN A 38 11.28 -7.48 10.82
C GLN A 38 10.95 -6.15 10.16
N THR A 39 11.57 -5.85 9.02
CA THR A 39 11.24 -4.65 8.23
C THR A 39 9.74 -4.63 7.88
N CYS A 40 9.11 -3.45 7.97
CA CYS A 40 7.71 -3.31 7.60
C CYS A 40 7.46 -3.76 6.17
N VAL A 41 6.54 -4.71 5.98
CA VAL A 41 6.21 -5.30 4.67
C VAL A 41 5.88 -4.21 3.65
N GLN A 42 5.25 -3.11 4.08
CA GLN A 42 4.94 -2.01 3.16
C GLN A 42 6.19 -1.27 2.63
N LEU A 43 7.31 -1.31 3.36
CA LEU A 43 8.57 -0.72 2.93
C LEU A 43 9.33 -1.59 1.94
N ILE A 44 9.10 -2.90 1.96
CA ILE A 44 9.73 -3.86 1.03
C ILE A 44 8.89 -4.01 -0.24
N CYS A 45 7.57 -3.89 -0.13
CA CYS A 45 6.67 -4.08 -1.25
C CYS A 45 6.56 -2.84 -2.14
N THR A 46 7.08 -2.94 -3.36
CA THR A 46 7.07 -1.87 -4.37
C THR A 46 5.90 -1.96 -5.35
N GLN A 47 5.20 -3.10 -5.42
CA GLN A 47 4.14 -3.32 -6.42
C GLN A 47 2.72 -3.17 -5.88
N ALA A 48 2.53 -3.31 -4.57
CA ALA A 48 1.21 -3.25 -3.95
C ALA A 48 1.27 -2.93 -2.46
N ILE A 49 0.10 -2.56 -1.92
CA ILE A 49 -0.11 -2.38 -0.49
C ILE A 49 -0.49 -3.72 0.14
N TYR A 50 0.36 -4.23 1.04
CA TYR A 50 0.16 -5.49 1.76
C TYR A 50 -0.03 -5.30 3.26
N CYS A 51 0.40 -4.17 3.83
CA CYS A 51 0.17 -3.90 5.24
C CYS A 51 -1.33 -3.60 5.46
N ARG A 52 -2.01 -4.50 6.18
CA ARG A 52 -3.46 -4.37 6.45
C ARG A 52 -3.81 -3.11 7.24
N TYR A 53 -2.98 -2.75 8.21
CA TYR A 53 -3.16 -1.49 8.96
C TYR A 53 -2.99 -0.28 8.05
N PHE A 54 -1.96 -0.30 7.19
CA PHE A 54 -1.75 0.76 6.22
C PHE A 54 -2.98 0.91 5.32
N GLN A 55 -3.52 -0.19 4.81
CA GLN A 55 -4.71 -0.18 3.96
C GLN A 55 -5.96 0.38 4.65
N ALA A 56 -6.19 0.05 5.92
CA ALA A 56 -7.42 0.39 6.62
C ALA A 56 -7.39 1.76 7.31
N ALA A 57 -6.23 2.17 7.83
CA ALA A 57 -6.10 3.35 8.70
C ALA A 57 -5.25 4.45 8.07
N VAL A 58 -4.13 4.09 7.43
CA VAL A 58 -3.14 5.08 6.97
C VAL A 58 -3.48 5.61 5.58
N LEU A 59 -3.77 4.71 4.64
CA LEU A 59 -4.05 5.05 3.26
C LEU A 59 -5.28 5.97 3.15
N PRO A 60 -6.43 5.69 3.80
CA PRO A 60 -7.59 6.60 3.72
C PRO A 60 -7.37 7.97 4.37
N ALA A 61 -6.38 8.10 5.27
CA ALA A 61 -6.02 9.37 5.88
C ALA A 61 -5.35 10.32 4.87
N ASP A 62 -4.55 9.80 3.93
CA ASP A 62 -4.08 10.57 2.76
C ASP A 62 -5.11 10.46 1.63
N LYS A 63 -6.09 11.38 1.64
CA LYS A 63 -7.19 11.41 0.65
C LYS A 63 -6.71 11.49 -0.79
N THR A 64 -5.58 12.16 -1.04
CA THR A 64 -5.04 12.34 -2.38
C THR A 64 -4.46 11.03 -2.90
N LEU A 65 -3.57 10.42 -2.11
CA LEU A 65 -2.97 9.12 -2.45
C LEU A 65 -4.02 8.01 -2.52
N TYR A 66 -4.99 8.01 -1.60
CA TYR A 66 -6.10 7.07 -1.60
C TYR A 66 -6.91 7.15 -2.90
N ARG A 67 -7.26 8.36 -3.35
CA ARG A 67 -7.99 8.55 -4.60
C ARG A 67 -7.16 8.09 -5.80
N GLU A 68 -5.90 8.50 -5.89
CA GLU A 68 -5.01 8.10 -7.00
C GLU A 68 -4.91 6.57 -7.12
N ILE A 69 -4.69 5.88 -6.00
CA ILE A 69 -4.58 4.42 -5.98
C ILE A 69 -5.94 3.78 -6.28
N THR A 70 -7.03 4.28 -5.68
CA THR A 70 -8.36 3.68 -5.86
C THR A 70 -8.84 3.85 -7.30
N ASP A 71 -8.72 5.04 -7.89
CA ASP A 71 -9.14 5.32 -9.26
C ASP A 71 -8.35 4.44 -10.24
N GLN A 72 -7.04 4.31 -10.06
CA GLN A 72 -6.21 3.43 -10.88
C GLN A 72 -6.65 1.96 -10.78
N ASN A 73 -6.92 1.47 -9.57
CA ASN A 73 -7.31 0.08 -9.35
C ASN A 73 -8.77 -0.21 -9.75
N ALA A 74 -9.64 0.81 -9.73
CA ALA A 74 -10.99 0.76 -10.28
C ALA A 74 -10.96 0.77 -11.82
N ASN A 75 -10.08 1.56 -12.44
CA ASN A 75 -9.87 1.59 -13.89
C ASN A 75 -9.20 0.30 -14.43
N GLY A 76 -8.50 -0.44 -13.57
CA GLY A 76 -8.07 -1.83 -13.84
C GLY A 76 -9.24 -2.83 -13.95
N HIS A 77 -10.43 -2.46 -13.45
CA HIS A 77 -11.69 -3.17 -13.61
C HIS A 77 -12.62 -2.51 -14.65
N CYS A 78 -12.06 -1.75 -15.60
CA CYS A 78 -12.83 -1.44 -16.81
C CYS A 78 -13.18 -2.76 -17.51
N ASN A 79 -14.48 -3.06 -17.55
CA ASN A 79 -15.18 -3.87 -18.54
C ASN A 79 -14.71 -3.48 -19.95
N LYS A 80 -13.53 -3.94 -20.38
CA LYS A 80 -13.23 -4.04 -21.79
C LYS A 80 -14.08 -5.21 -22.28
N PRO A 81 -15.02 -5.04 -23.24
CA PRO A 81 -15.58 -6.20 -23.90
C PRO A 81 -14.38 -7.01 -24.41
N GLY A 82 -14.30 -8.27 -23.98
CA GLY A 82 -13.27 -9.19 -24.47
C GLY A 82 -13.31 -9.23 -26.00
N PRO A 83 -12.20 -9.55 -26.67
CA PRO A 83 -12.18 -9.60 -28.12
C PRO A 83 -13.30 -10.53 -28.59
N THR A 84 -14.22 -9.97 -29.39
CA THR A 84 -15.22 -10.73 -30.12
C THR A 84 -14.45 -11.63 -31.08
N PHE A 85 -14.51 -12.95 -30.85
CA PHE A 85 -14.14 -13.95 -31.85
C PHE A 85 -15.17 -13.95 -32.98
#